data_AF-A0A7V1MLN5-F1
#
_entry.id   AF-A0A7V1MLN5-F1
#
_cell.length_a   1.000
_cell.length_b   1.000
_cell.length_c   1.000
_cell.angle_alpha   90.00
_cell.angle_beta   90.00
_cell.angle_gamma   90.00
#
_symmetry.space_group_name_H-M   'P 1'
#
loop_
_entity.id
_entity.type
_entity.pdbx_description
1 polymer ?
#
loop_
_entity_poly.entity_id
_entity_poly.type
_entity_poly.pdbx_seq_one_letter_code
_entity_poly.pdbx_strand_id
1 'polypeptide(L)' 'MKKCMFEDFIDDYLLNRLVKNKENKFEEHYFNCPHCFGKMMERQEFISIVKNISTDTNAIVPRSSRGALQHGNPR' A
#
# COMPACT_ATOMS: atom_id res chain seq x y z
N MET A 1 7.21 5.81 26.17
CA MET A 1 7.06 4.52 25.48
C MET A 1 8.42 4.15 24.89
N LYS A 2 8.99 2.99 25.22
CA LYS A 2 10.24 2.54 24.62
C LYS A 2 9.94 2.08 23.20
N LYS A 3 10.61 2.66 22.21
CA LYS A 3 10.52 2.24 20.81
C LYS A 3 11.03 0.80 20.73
N CYS A 4 10.25 -0.12 20.15
CA CYS A 4 10.71 -1.49 20.01
C CYS A 4 11.75 -1.56 18.91
N MET A 5 12.89 -2.23 19.14
CA MET A 5 13.99 -2.29 18.16
C MET A 5 13.61 -3.05 16.88
N PHE A 6 12.54 -3.85 16.94
CA PHE A 6 12.04 -4.61 15.79
C PHE A 6 11.06 -3.82 14.93
N GLU A 7 10.63 -2.62 15.36
CA GLU A 7 9.71 -1.79 14.58
C GLU A 7 10.30 -1.37 13.23
N ASP A 8 11.63 -1.22 13.16
CA ASP A 8 12.35 -0.88 11.94
C ASP A 8 12.37 -2.03 10.92
N PHE A 9 12.17 -3.28 11.37
CA PHE A 9 12.11 -4.45 10.47
C PHE A 9 10.75 -4.66 9.82
N ILE A 10 9.70 -3.96 10.27
CA ILE A 10 8.33 -4.18 9.78
C ILE A 10 8.21 -3.84 8.28
N ASP A 11 8.77 -2.72 7.83
CA ASP A 11 8.67 -2.32 6.42
C ASP A 11 9.46 -3.28 5.52
N ASP A 12 10.69 -3.62 5.96
CA ASP A 12 11.53 -4.57 5.24
C ASP A 12 10.88 -5.96 5.16
N TYR A 13 10.19 -6.39 6.22
CA TYR A 13 9.43 -7.64 6.23
C TYR A 13 8.25 -7.58 5.23
N LEU A 14 7.39 -6.56 5.34
CA LEU A 14 6.19 -6.43 4.49
C LEU A 14 6.52 -6.21 3.00
N LEU A 15 7.70 -5.66 2.70
CA LEU A 15 8.19 -5.44 1.35
C LEU A 15 9.07 -6.58 0.82
N ASN A 16 9.19 -7.70 1.54
CA ASN A 16 10.05 -8.84 1.21
C ASN A 16 11.54 -8.45 0.99
N ARG A 17 12.04 -7.48 1.77
CA ARG A 17 13.44 -6.99 1.75
C ARG A 17 14.27 -7.51 2.91
N LEU A 18 13.63 -8.12 3.91
CA LEU A 18 14.32 -8.67 5.08
C LEU A 18 15.05 -9.97 4.72
N VAL A 19 16.27 -10.14 5.21
CA VAL A 19 17.06 -11.37 4.98
C VAL A 19 16.44 -12.52 5.81
N LYS A 20 16.33 -13.73 5.24
CA LYS A 20 15.73 -14.92 5.90
C LYS A 20 16.12 -15.15 7.36
N ASN A 21 17.39 -14.98 7.73
CA ASN A 21 17.84 -15.16 9.11
C ASN A 21 17.26 -14.11 10.09
N LYS A 22 16.93 -12.91 9.61
CA LYS A 22 16.29 -11.85 10.37
C LYS A 22 14.77 -11.98 10.37
N GLU A 23 14.22 -12.57 9.30
CA GLU A 23 12.80 -12.87 9.14
C GLU A 23 12.29 -13.77 10.26
N ASN A 24 12.87 -14.95 10.47
CA ASN A 24 12.45 -15.86 11.53
C ASN A 24 12.48 -15.21 12.93
N LYS A 25 13.48 -14.38 13.20
CA LYS A 25 13.61 -13.67 14.49
C LYS A 25 12.56 -12.58 14.65
N PHE A 26 12.23 -11.90 13.56
CA PHE A 26 11.18 -10.90 13.54
C PHE A 26 9.79 -11.55 13.69
N GLU A 27 9.56 -12.69 13.04
CA GLU A 27 8.33 -13.48 13.17
C GLU A 27 8.05 -13.91 14.60
N GLU A 28 9.05 -14.52 15.25
CA GLU A 28 8.96 -14.90 16.66
C GLU A 28 8.69 -13.67 17.55
N HIS A 29 9.30 -12.53 17.25
CA HIS A 29 9.11 -11.31 18.02
C HIS A 29 7.71 -10.71 17.84
N TYR A 30 7.27 -10.46 16.59
CA TYR A 30 6.00 -9.77 16.37
C TYR A 30 4.82 -10.60 16.87
N PHE A 31 4.91 -11.93 16.84
CA PHE A 31 3.91 -12.82 17.42
C PHE A 31 3.76 -12.64 18.93
N ASN A 32 4.85 -12.31 19.63
CA ASN A 32 4.89 -12.16 21.09
C ASN A 32 4.86 -10.70 21.56
N CYS A 33 4.82 -9.73 20.64
CA CYS A 33 4.85 -8.31 20.97
C CYS A 33 3.60 -7.60 20.43
N PRO A 34 2.58 -7.32 21.28
CA PRO A 34 1.34 -6.66 20.86
C PRO A 34 1.57 -5.32 20.15
N HIS A 35 2.61 -4.60 20.55
CA HIS A 35 3.00 -3.33 19.93
C HIS A 35 3.47 -3.51 18.48
N CYS A 36 4.40 -4.45 18.25
CA CYS A 36 4.90 -4.75 16.91
C CYS A 36 3.81 -5.39 16.04
N PHE A 37 2.95 -6.24 16.60
CA PHE A 37 1.79 -6.78 15.90
C PHE A 37 0.86 -5.67 15.42
N GLY A 38 0.48 -4.73 16.29
CA GLY A 38 -0.37 -3.60 15.92
C GLY A 38 0.26 -2.75 14.81
N LYS A 39 1.55 -2.41 14.94
CA LYS A 39 2.28 -1.64 13.92
C LYS A 39 2.41 -2.38 12.59
N MET A 40 2.58 -3.70 12.63
CA MET A 40 2.63 -4.55 11.44
C MET A 40 1.29 -4.52 10.70
N MET A 41 0.18 -4.69 11.42
CA MET A 41 -1.17 -4.63 10.82
C MET A 41 -1.47 -3.24 10.23
N GLU A 42 -1.17 -2.16 10.95
CA GLU A 42 -1.34 -0.78 10.46
C GLU A 42 -0.59 -0.55 9.13
N ARG A 43 0.67 -0.98 9.05
CA ARG A 43 1.49 -0.83 7.83
C ARG A 43 1.04 -1.76 6.70
N GLN A 44 0.59 -2.97 7.02
CA GLN A 44 0.06 -3.92 6.04
C GLN A 44 -1.20 -3.37 5.37
N GLU A 45 -2.11 -2.77 6.14
CA GLU A 45 -3.31 -2.12 5.62
C GLU A 45 -2.95 -0.97 4.68
N PHE A 46 -2.03 -0.10 5.09
CA PHE A 46 -1.55 1.00 4.25
C PHE A 46 -0.95 0.50 2.92
N ILE A 47 -0.08 -0.51 2.97
CA ILE A 47 0.52 -1.10 1.76
C ILE A 47 -0.55 -1.71 0.85
N SER A 48 -1.57 -2.36 1.41
CA SER A 48 -2.71 -2.90 0.65
C SER A 48 -3.45 -1.80 -0.11
N ILE A 49 -3.78 -0.69 0.56
CA ILE A 49 -4.44 0.46 -0.05
C ILE A 49 -3.60 1.05 -1.19
N VAL A 50 -2.31 1.28 -0.95
CA VAL A 50 -1.40 1.83 -1.98
C VAL A 50 -1.27 0.89 -3.18
N LYS A 51 -1.17 -0.43 -2.95
CA LYS A 51 -1.11 -1.44 -4.02
C LYS A 51 -2.39 -1.41 -4.86
N ASN A 52 -3.56 -1.35 -4.25
CA ASN A 52 -4.84 -1.31 -4.97
C ASN A 52 -4.98 -0.04 -5.83
N ILE A 53 -4.58 1.12 -5.30
CA ILE A 53 -4.56 2.36 -6.08
C ILE A 53 -3.59 2.24 -7.27
N SER A 54 -2.41 1.66 -7.06
CA SER A 54 -1.42 1.50 -8.13
C SER A 54 -1.90 0.57 -9.25
N THR A 55 -2.68 -0.48 -8.95
CA THR A 55 -3.26 -1.37 -9.95
C THR A 55 -4.42 -0.74 -10.73
N ASP A 56 -5.11 0.23 -10.14
CA ASP A 56 -6.26 0.91 -10.75
C ASP A 56 -5.89 2.07 -11.70
N THR A 57 -4.61 2.44 -11.79
CA THR A 57 -4.16 3.55 -12.67
C THR A 57 -4.21 3.26 -14.18
N ASN A 58 -4.62 2.06 -14.61
CA ASN A 58 -5.00 1.82 -16.02
C ASN A 58 -6.39 2.37 -16.41
N ALA A 59 -7.18 2.92 -15.47
CA ALA A 59 -8.54 3.39 -15.75
C ALA A 59 -8.70 4.92 -15.90
N ILE A 60 -7.67 5.74 -15.69
CA ILE A 60 -7.78 7.19 -15.84
C ILE A 60 -7.33 7.61 -17.24
N VAL A 61 -8.16 7.30 -18.24
CA VAL A 61 -8.19 8.09 -19.48
C VAL A 61 -8.99 9.36 -19.17
N PRO A 62 -8.41 10.57 -19.26
CA PRO A 62 -9.23 11.77 -19.24
C PRO A 62 -10.08 11.78 -20.51
N ARG A 63 -11.37 11.44 -20.37
CA ARG A 63 -12.35 11.61 -21.43
C ARG A 63 -12.50 13.11 -21.70
N SER A 64 -11.68 13.61 -22.61
CA SER A 64 -11.85 14.95 -23.16
C SER A 64 -13.17 14.98 -23.92
N SER A 65 -14.22 15.43 -23.25
CA SER A 65 -15.50 15.76 -23.85
C SER A 65 -15.34 17.00 -24.75
N ARG A 66 -14.73 16.84 -25.93
CA ARG A 66 -14.79 17.87 -26.98
C ARG A 66 -16.08 17.70 -27.79
N GLY A 67 -17.08 18.47 -27.37
CA GLY A 67 -17.94 19.27 -28.26
C GLY A 67 -18.90 18.54 -29.18
N ALA A 68 -20.09 18.23 -28.66
CA ALA A 68 -21.29 18.26 -29.50
C ALA A 68 -21.74 19.72 -29.63
N LEU A 69 -21.57 20.32 -30.81
CA LEU A 69 -22.30 21.53 -31.22
C LEU A 69 -22.99 21.20 -32.54
N GLN A 70 -24.28 20.90 -32.40
CA GLN A 70 -25.21 20.75 -33.51
C GLN A 70 -25.47 22.12 -34.11
N HIS A 71 -25.17 22.33 -35.39
CA HIS A 71 -25.84 23.33 -36.22
C HIS A 71 -25.95 22.80 -37.65
N GLY A 72 -26.96 21.95 -37.89
CA GLY A 72 -27.47 21.67 -39.22
C GLY A 72 -28.60 22.65 -39.53
N ASN A 73 -28.35 23.58 -40.44
CA ASN A 73 -29.28 24.61 -40.90
C ASN A 73 -30.28 24.01 -41.91
N PRO A 74 -31.61 24.25 -41.80
CA PRO A 74 -32.54 23.82 -42.84
C PRO A 74 -32.52 24.83 -44.00
N ARG A 75 -32.49 24.31 -45.23
CA ARG A 75 -32.87 25.03 -46.45
C ARG A 75 -33.94 24.25 -47.17
#